data_AF-A0A0Q0JKU3-F1
#
_entry.id   AF-A0A0Q0JKU3-F1
#
_cell.length_a   1.000
_cell.length_b   1.000
_cell.length_c   1.000
_cell.angle_alpha   90.00
_cell.angle_beta   90.00
_cell.angle_gamma   90.00
#
_symmetry.space_group_name_H-M   'P 1'
#
loop_
_entity.id
_entity.type
_entity.pdbx_description
1 polymer ?
#
loop_
_entity_poly.entity_id
_entity_poly.type
_entity_poly.pdbx_seq_one_letter_code
_entity_poly.pdbx_strand_id
1 'polypeptide(L)'
;MPSWQLMCTRWATLTIAYTHFSITMSRSRRLALYVGVNIDGASSVEVKRGKDAWSFDGRLPAEAQIGESVYADNLLDRGHLVRCQDPNWGKEAEVANSDTFHFTNCSPQMAGFNQKTWLELEDYILDNTRRWKSRVTVFSGPVLRDDDRSYRNIRVPSAFWKVVAFVGDDGKPSASAYMIDQSRELGQLDIMFGQLRTWQRSVLQIEQLIGIHFGALASYDGFSNEERLTGTRIEARIRGPQDIRV
;
A
#
# COMPACT_ATOMS: atom_id res chain seq x y z
N MET A 1 10.77 14.06 37.71
CA MET A 1 10.27 13.07 36.73
C MET A 1 8.75 13.11 36.75
N PRO A 2 8.06 13.52 35.66
CA PRO A 2 6.63 13.27 35.51
C PRO A 2 6.42 12.22 34.41
N SER A 3 6.02 11.00 34.75
CA SER A 3 4.62 10.54 34.87
C SER A 3 3.90 10.50 33.52
N TRP A 4 4.11 9.40 32.79
CA TRP A 4 3.30 8.98 31.65
C TRP A 4 1.94 8.48 32.14
N GLN A 5 1.01 9.40 32.37
CA GLN A 5 -0.41 9.08 32.50
C GLN A 5 -1.21 10.00 31.58
N LEU A 6 -1.47 9.49 30.37
CA LEU A 6 -2.60 9.90 29.56
C LEU A 6 -3.37 8.63 29.20
N MET A 7 -4.57 8.52 29.76
CA MET A 7 -5.61 7.58 29.36
C MET A 7 -6.38 8.13 28.15
N CYS A 8 -7.01 7.24 27.38
CA CYS A 8 -7.88 7.45 26.21
C CYS A 8 -7.12 7.73 24.90
N THR A 9 -7.24 7.00 23.78
CA THR A 9 -8.29 6.15 23.19
C THR A 9 -7.64 4.98 22.41
N ARG A 10 -8.45 4.07 21.85
CA ARG A 10 -8.09 2.77 21.23
C ARG A 10 -6.99 2.73 20.14
N TRP A 11 -6.34 3.82 19.76
CA TRP A 11 -5.31 3.80 18.70
C TRP A 11 -4.26 4.91 18.91
N ALA A 12 -3.19 4.63 19.65
CA ALA A 12 -1.97 5.43 19.53
C ALA A 12 -1.29 5.01 18.20
N THR A 13 -1.70 5.61 17.09
CA THR A 13 -1.07 5.43 15.79
C THR A 13 0.22 6.25 15.71
N LEU A 14 1.33 5.62 15.32
CA LEU A 14 2.61 6.29 15.17
C LEU A 14 2.89 6.51 13.68
N THR A 15 3.00 7.77 13.27
CA THR A 15 3.36 8.14 11.90
C THR A 15 4.85 8.49 11.81
N ILE A 16 5.51 7.92 10.80
CA ILE A 16 6.92 8.08 10.52
C ILE A 16 7.06 8.76 9.15
N ALA A 17 7.76 9.88 9.11
CA ALA A 17 8.09 10.57 7.87
C ALA A 17 9.38 9.98 7.27
N TYR A 18 9.35 9.69 5.98
CA TYR A 18 10.50 9.38 5.13
C TYR A 18 10.59 10.42 4.02
N THR A 19 11.59 10.28 3.16
CA THR A 19 11.74 11.16 1.99
C THR A 19 10.64 10.86 0.98
N HIS A 20 9.75 11.84 0.75
CA HIS A 20 8.61 11.81 -0.19
C HIS A 20 7.43 10.86 0.16
N PHE A 21 7.50 10.14 1.27
CA PHE A 21 6.40 9.32 1.77
C PHE A 21 6.32 9.30 3.29
N SER A 22 5.22 8.78 3.83
CA SER A 22 5.04 8.56 5.26
C SER A 22 4.33 7.24 5.52
N ILE A 23 4.56 6.69 6.71
CA ILE A 23 4.03 5.40 7.15
C ILE A 23 3.33 5.58 8.48
N THR A 24 2.10 5.08 8.61
CA THR A 24 1.41 5.01 9.90
C THR A 24 1.37 3.58 10.37
N MET A 25 1.96 3.29 11.53
CA MET A 25 2.15 1.94 12.05
C MET A 25 1.00 1.47 12.97
N SER A 26 0.67 0.19 12.89
CA SER A 26 -0.11 -0.53 13.90
C SER A 26 0.84 -1.24 14.85
N ARG A 27 0.92 -0.77 16.10
CA ARG A 27 1.76 -1.43 17.13
C ARG A 27 1.34 -2.87 17.40
N SER A 28 0.03 -3.15 17.43
CA SER A 28 -0.48 -4.50 17.71
C SER A 28 -0.24 -5.48 16.58
N ARG A 29 -0.13 -4.99 15.34
CA ARG A 29 0.14 -5.81 14.16
C ARG A 29 1.61 -5.86 13.78
N ARG A 30 2.42 -4.90 14.26
CA ARG A 30 3.84 -4.71 13.89
C ARG A 30 4.04 -4.47 12.39
N LEU A 31 3.00 -3.93 11.76
CA LEU A 31 2.88 -3.65 10.32
C LEU A 31 2.33 -2.23 10.14
N ALA A 32 2.50 -1.65 8.96
CA ALA A 32 1.81 -0.42 8.61
C ALA A 32 0.27 -0.63 8.61
N LEU A 33 -0.46 0.35 9.15
CA LEU A 33 -1.88 0.54 8.87
C LEU A 33 -2.06 0.99 7.41
N TYR A 34 -1.28 2.00 7.04
CA TYR A 34 -1.22 2.52 5.69
C TYR A 34 0.06 3.33 5.48
N VAL A 35 0.39 3.54 4.21
CA VAL A 35 1.44 4.43 3.75
C VAL A 35 0.84 5.47 2.79
N GLY A 36 1.50 6.60 2.63
CA GLY A 36 1.18 7.60 1.62
C GLY A 36 2.46 8.11 0.96
N VAL A 37 2.55 7.98 -0.37
CA VAL A 37 3.69 8.43 -1.19
C VAL A 37 3.23 9.48 -2.20
N ASN A 38 4.07 10.50 -2.41
CA ASN A 38 3.91 11.44 -3.51
C ASN A 38 4.85 11.08 -4.64
N ILE A 39 4.32 11.05 -5.86
CA ILE A 39 5.04 10.82 -7.11
C ILE A 39 5.05 12.13 -7.88
N ASP A 40 6.23 12.57 -8.31
CA ASP A 40 6.40 13.67 -9.25
C ASP A 40 6.97 13.13 -10.57
N GLY A 41 6.11 13.02 -11.57
CA GLY A 41 6.49 12.56 -12.90
C GLY A 41 7.38 13.54 -13.66
N ALA A 42 7.31 14.84 -13.35
CA ALA A 42 8.09 15.87 -14.03
C ALA A 42 9.57 15.84 -13.60
N SER A 43 9.83 15.41 -12.36
CA SER A 43 11.18 15.36 -11.78
C SER A 43 11.64 13.95 -11.42
N SER A 44 11.02 12.91 -12.01
CA SER A 44 11.37 11.51 -11.74
C SER A 44 12.81 11.20 -12.12
N VAL A 45 13.50 10.46 -11.25
CA VAL A 45 14.90 10.05 -11.40
C VAL A 45 14.95 8.53 -11.46
N GLU A 46 15.68 8.00 -12.44
CA GLU A 46 15.98 6.58 -12.48
C GLU A 46 17.11 6.27 -11.49
N VAL A 47 16.79 5.52 -10.43
CA VAL A 47 17.76 5.02 -9.46
C VAL A 47 18.13 3.59 -9.84
N LYS A 48 19.44 3.33 -10.00
CA LYS A 48 19.92 2.00 -10.38
C LYS A 48 19.71 1.04 -9.22
N ARG A 49 19.02 -0.08 -9.49
CA ARG A 49 18.80 -1.11 -8.47
C ARG A 49 20.11 -1.76 -8.06
N GLY A 50 20.43 -1.66 -6.78
CA GLY A 50 21.53 -2.36 -6.14
C GLY A 50 21.10 -3.70 -5.52
N LYS A 51 21.85 -4.16 -4.52
CA LYS A 51 21.42 -5.27 -3.68
C LYS A 51 20.37 -4.76 -2.70
N ASP A 52 19.17 -5.35 -2.74
CA ASP A 52 18.09 -5.04 -1.80
C ASP A 52 18.54 -5.37 -0.36
N ALA A 53 18.83 -4.35 0.42
CA ALA A 53 19.30 -4.46 1.80
C ALA A 53 18.22 -3.96 2.75
N TRP A 54 17.44 -4.90 3.30
CA TRP A 54 16.36 -4.58 4.23
C TRP A 54 16.89 -4.31 5.64
N SER A 55 16.33 -3.30 6.29
CA SER A 55 16.74 -2.91 7.64
C SER A 55 15.54 -2.59 8.56
N PHE A 56 15.76 -2.72 9.87
CA PHE A 56 14.82 -2.20 10.85
C PHE A 56 14.92 -0.67 10.91
N ASP A 57 13.79 0.01 11.12
CA ASP A 57 13.82 1.45 11.39
C ASP A 57 14.24 1.70 12.84
N GLY A 58 15.37 2.40 13.03
CA GLY A 58 15.93 2.67 14.36
C GLY A 58 15.11 3.64 15.23
N ARG A 59 14.08 4.30 14.66
CA ARG A 59 13.14 5.14 15.41
C ARG A 59 12.09 4.33 16.15
N LEU A 60 11.98 3.03 15.86
CA LEU A 60 11.06 2.10 16.51
C LEU A 60 11.82 1.04 17.30
N PRO A 61 11.25 0.58 18.44
CA PRO A 61 11.69 -0.68 19.05
C PRO A 61 11.58 -1.84 18.06
N ALA A 62 12.51 -2.80 18.12
CA ALA A 62 12.53 -3.94 17.20
C ALA A 62 11.25 -4.79 17.30
N GLU A 63 10.67 -4.89 18.49
CA GLU A 63 9.41 -5.60 18.74
C GLU A 63 8.16 -4.90 18.18
N ALA A 64 8.28 -3.63 17.75
CA ALA A 64 7.18 -2.88 17.14
C ALA A 64 7.09 -3.07 15.61
N GLN A 65 8.01 -3.83 15.04
CA GLN A 65 8.11 -4.11 13.60
C GLN A 65 8.41 -5.59 13.38
N ILE A 66 8.11 -6.08 12.19
CA ILE A 66 8.56 -7.41 11.75
C ILE A 66 9.92 -7.30 11.09
N GLY A 67 10.59 -8.42 10.90
CA GLY A 67 11.86 -8.46 10.21
C GLY A 67 12.09 -9.79 9.52
N GLU A 68 13.34 -10.01 9.15
CA GLU A 68 13.80 -11.12 8.32
C GLU A 68 13.31 -12.51 8.76
N SER A 69 13.20 -12.73 10.07
CA SER A 69 12.72 -14.00 10.65
C SER A 69 11.32 -14.41 10.20
N VAL A 70 10.46 -13.48 9.74
CA VAL A 70 9.15 -13.83 9.17
C VAL A 70 9.29 -14.44 7.77
N TYR A 71 10.29 -14.03 7.01
CA TYR A 71 10.44 -14.33 5.58
C TYR A 71 11.37 -15.52 5.29
N ALA A 72 12.23 -15.89 6.24
CA ALA A 72 13.16 -17.00 6.06
C ALA A 72 12.44 -18.33 5.79
N ASP A 73 12.91 -19.10 4.80
CA ASP A 73 12.47 -20.47 4.50
C ASP A 73 10.95 -20.62 4.30
N ASN A 74 10.32 -19.69 3.58
CA ASN A 74 8.91 -19.79 3.18
C ASN A 74 8.61 -19.00 1.90
N LEU A 75 7.35 -19.01 1.46
CA LEU A 75 6.90 -18.37 0.22
C LEU A 75 6.47 -16.89 0.39
N LEU A 76 6.71 -16.27 1.55
CA LEU A 76 6.40 -14.86 1.75
C LEU A 76 7.55 -13.99 1.25
N ASP A 77 7.22 -13.05 0.38
CA ASP A 77 8.10 -11.97 -0.06
C ASP A 77 7.99 -10.77 0.87
N ARG A 78 9.07 -9.98 0.89
CA ARG A 78 9.11 -8.64 1.50
C ARG A 78 8.35 -7.66 0.61
N GLY A 79 7.03 -7.74 0.68
CA GLY A 79 6.12 -6.92 -0.12
C GLY A 79 6.21 -5.45 0.26
N HIS A 80 6.65 -4.60 -0.68
CA HIS A 80 6.67 -3.16 -0.51
C HIS A 80 5.23 -2.61 -0.45
N LEU A 81 5.00 -1.64 0.43
CA LEU A 81 3.73 -0.86 0.45
C LEU A 81 3.87 0.42 -0.37
N VAL A 82 4.98 1.14 -0.20
CA VAL A 82 5.51 2.12 -1.17
C VAL A 82 6.51 1.40 -2.06
N ARG A 83 6.22 1.34 -3.36
CA ARG A 83 7.12 0.76 -4.35
C ARG A 83 8.41 1.59 -4.43
N CYS A 84 9.56 0.93 -4.58
CA CYS A 84 10.85 1.60 -4.50
C CYS A 84 11.05 2.73 -5.51
N GLN A 85 10.40 2.68 -6.68
CA GLN A 85 10.52 3.74 -7.70
C GLN A 85 9.57 4.94 -7.50
N ASP A 86 8.48 4.78 -6.75
CA ASP A 86 7.45 5.81 -6.60
C ASP A 86 8.01 7.14 -6.01
N PRO A 87 8.87 7.12 -4.97
CA PRO A 87 9.36 8.35 -4.36
C PRO A 87 10.64 8.89 -5.06
N ASN A 88 11.08 8.28 -6.17
CA ASN A 88 12.33 8.64 -6.83
C ASN A 88 12.15 9.87 -7.73
N TRP A 89 12.22 11.06 -7.13
CA TRP A 89 12.17 12.31 -7.84
C TRP A 89 12.99 13.41 -7.13
N GLY A 90 13.41 14.42 -7.88
CA GLY A 90 14.23 15.50 -7.35
C GLY A 90 15.63 15.07 -6.89
N LYS A 91 16.27 15.90 -6.06
CA LYS A 91 17.67 15.71 -5.63
C LYS A 91 17.85 14.58 -4.61
N GLU A 92 16.80 14.26 -3.86
CA GLU A 92 16.82 13.27 -2.77
C GLU A 92 16.37 11.87 -3.25
N ALA A 93 16.27 11.63 -4.56
CA ALA A 93 15.72 10.39 -5.12
C ALA A 93 16.43 9.11 -4.62
N GLU A 94 17.76 9.14 -4.46
CA GLU A 94 18.55 8.01 -3.93
C GLU A 94 18.24 7.72 -2.46
N VAL A 95 18.05 8.78 -1.66
CA VAL A 95 17.66 8.67 -0.25
C VAL A 95 16.24 8.12 -0.16
N ALA A 96 15.33 8.67 -0.97
CA ALA A 96 13.94 8.24 -1.03
C ALA A 96 13.79 6.77 -1.46
N ASN A 97 14.60 6.32 -2.42
CA ASN A 97 14.67 4.92 -2.82
C ASN A 97 15.13 4.03 -1.66
N SER A 98 16.24 4.41 -1.02
CA SER A 98 16.81 3.66 0.12
C SER A 98 15.83 3.56 1.29
N ASP A 99 15.08 4.63 1.56
CA ASP A 99 14.06 4.68 2.61
C ASP A 99 12.99 3.60 2.43
N THR A 100 12.69 3.17 1.20
CA THR A 100 11.66 2.15 0.93
C THR A 100 12.02 0.73 1.40
N PHE A 101 13.30 0.47 1.72
CA PHE A 101 13.80 -0.83 2.17
C PHE A 101 13.79 -1.01 3.71
N HIS A 102 13.06 -0.17 4.44
CA HIS A 102 12.78 -0.42 5.85
C HIS A 102 11.63 -1.40 6.04
N PHE A 103 11.72 -2.31 7.03
CA PHE A 103 10.65 -3.27 7.32
C PHE A 103 9.32 -2.63 7.74
N THR A 104 9.32 -1.36 8.16
CA THR A 104 8.11 -0.54 8.38
C THR A 104 7.30 -0.31 7.10
N ASN A 105 7.95 -0.28 5.94
CA ASN A 105 7.34 -0.21 4.61
C ASN A 105 6.99 -1.59 4.03
N CYS A 106 7.12 -2.64 4.84
CA CYS A 106 7.00 -4.02 4.39
C CYS A 106 5.75 -4.68 4.98
N SER A 107 5.14 -5.56 4.19
CA SER A 107 4.14 -6.50 4.68
C SER A 107 4.33 -7.87 4.02
N PRO A 108 4.06 -8.99 4.72
CA PRO A 108 4.17 -10.31 4.13
C PRO A 108 3.14 -10.52 3.03
N GLN A 109 3.64 -10.75 1.82
CA GLN A 109 2.87 -11.02 0.61
C GLN A 109 3.33 -12.36 0.06
N MET A 110 2.42 -13.20 -0.43
CA MET A 110 2.84 -14.45 -1.09
C MET A 110 3.68 -14.12 -2.32
N ALA A 111 4.73 -14.86 -2.65
CA ALA A 111 5.59 -14.49 -3.78
C ALA A 111 4.85 -14.43 -5.14
N GLY A 112 3.76 -15.22 -5.30
CA GLY A 112 2.86 -15.11 -6.46
C GLY A 112 2.05 -13.79 -6.52
N PHE A 113 2.00 -13.04 -5.42
CA PHE A 113 1.34 -11.75 -5.24
C PHE A 113 2.07 -10.58 -5.84
N ASN A 114 3.38 -10.61 -5.77
CA ASN A 114 4.20 -9.45 -6.08
C ASN A 114 4.55 -9.33 -7.58
N GLN A 115 4.14 -10.28 -8.44
CA GLN A 115 4.85 -10.48 -9.73
C GLN A 115 4.06 -10.20 -11.01
N LYS A 116 2.74 -9.99 -10.99
CA LYS A 116 1.98 -9.68 -12.22
C LYS A 116 0.98 -8.54 -12.07
N THR A 117 -0.28 -8.79 -11.74
CA THR A 117 -1.33 -7.77 -11.90
C THR A 117 -1.18 -6.56 -10.96
N TRP A 118 -0.66 -6.77 -9.74
CA TRP A 118 -0.36 -5.66 -8.84
C TRP A 118 0.80 -4.79 -9.36
N LEU A 119 1.86 -5.44 -9.86
CA LEU A 119 2.99 -4.77 -10.49
C LEU A 119 2.58 -4.04 -11.78
N GLU A 120 1.74 -4.65 -12.62
CA GLU A 120 1.21 -4.02 -13.85
C GLU A 120 0.38 -2.77 -13.53
N LEU A 121 -0.39 -2.78 -12.44
CA LEU A 121 -1.10 -1.60 -11.95
C LEU A 121 -0.11 -0.51 -11.50
N GLU A 122 0.92 -0.88 -10.74
CA GLU A 122 1.95 0.05 -10.27
C GLU A 122 2.75 0.67 -11.44
N ASP A 123 3.11 -0.14 -12.43
CA ASP A 123 3.76 0.31 -13.66
C ASP A 123 2.85 1.25 -14.45
N TYR A 124 1.57 0.89 -14.63
CA TYR A 124 0.61 1.75 -15.29
C TYR A 124 0.48 3.13 -14.61
N ILE A 125 0.41 3.17 -13.28
CA ILE A 125 0.33 4.44 -12.53
C ILE A 125 1.62 5.25 -12.73
N LEU A 126 2.79 4.65 -12.53
CA LEU A 126 4.07 5.35 -12.60
C LEU A 126 4.40 5.84 -14.02
N ASP A 127 4.20 4.99 -15.03
CA ASP A 127 4.51 5.30 -16.43
C ASP A 127 3.61 6.41 -16.96
N ASN A 128 2.32 6.40 -16.65
CA ASN A 128 1.44 7.51 -17.01
C ASN A 128 1.82 8.79 -16.26
N THR A 129 2.14 8.70 -14.97
CA THR A 129 2.57 9.87 -14.19
C THR A 129 3.80 10.52 -14.81
N ARG A 130 4.80 9.73 -15.21
CA ARG A 130 6.01 10.19 -15.90
C ARG A 130 5.71 10.76 -17.28
N ARG A 131 4.95 10.01 -18.10
CA ARG A 131 4.59 10.41 -19.47
C ARG A 131 3.91 11.76 -19.52
N TRP A 132 2.99 12.00 -18.59
CA TRP A 132 2.21 13.23 -18.51
C TRP A 132 2.82 14.31 -17.62
N LYS A 133 3.97 14.01 -16.97
CA LYS A 133 4.63 14.91 -16.01
C LYS A 133 3.68 15.36 -14.89
N SER A 134 2.77 14.47 -14.51
CA SER A 134 1.73 14.73 -13.51
C SER A 134 2.26 14.52 -12.10
N ARG A 135 1.48 14.97 -11.12
CA ARG A 135 1.70 14.67 -9.70
C ARG A 135 0.59 13.74 -9.22
N VAL A 136 0.99 12.68 -8.53
CA VAL A 136 0.07 11.66 -8.01
C VAL A 136 0.39 11.40 -6.54
N THR A 137 -0.65 11.22 -5.72
CA THR A 137 -0.52 10.70 -4.36
C THR A 137 -1.12 9.31 -4.32
N VAL A 138 -0.35 8.33 -3.83
CA VAL A 138 -0.81 6.96 -3.66
C VAL A 138 -0.84 6.64 -2.18
N PHE A 139 -2.00 6.22 -1.69
CA PHE A 139 -2.15 5.57 -0.40
C PHE A 139 -2.22 4.06 -0.62
N SER A 140 -1.57 3.29 0.25
CA SER A 140 -1.53 1.84 0.14
C SER A 140 -1.48 1.20 1.52
N GLY A 141 -1.94 -0.04 1.64
CA GLY A 141 -1.83 -0.77 2.89
C GLY A 141 -2.40 -2.18 2.84
N PRO A 142 -2.14 -2.97 3.88
CA PRO A 142 -2.85 -4.22 4.11
C PRO A 142 -4.27 -3.95 4.62
N VAL A 143 -5.15 -4.93 4.44
CA VAL A 143 -6.41 -5.04 5.18
C VAL A 143 -6.12 -5.84 6.45
N LEU A 144 -6.10 -5.17 7.59
CA LEU A 144 -5.78 -5.79 8.88
C LEU A 144 -7.05 -6.37 9.52
N ARG A 145 -7.32 -7.64 9.26
CA ARG A 145 -8.50 -8.33 9.80
C ARG A 145 -8.19 -9.03 11.12
N ASP A 146 -9.24 -9.25 11.91
CA ASP A 146 -9.08 -9.96 13.18
C ASP A 146 -8.83 -11.47 13.01
N ASP A 147 -9.37 -12.03 11.92
CA ASP A 147 -9.27 -13.44 11.52
C ASP A 147 -8.07 -13.73 10.58
N ASP A 148 -7.18 -12.76 10.37
CA ASP A 148 -5.95 -12.98 9.60
C ASP A 148 -5.12 -14.14 10.19
N ARG A 149 -4.61 -15.00 9.29
CA ARG A 149 -3.89 -16.23 9.66
C ARG A 149 -2.68 -15.91 10.55
N SER A 150 -2.58 -16.61 11.67
CA SER A 150 -1.38 -16.57 12.51
C SER A 150 -0.23 -17.34 11.87
N TYR A 151 0.94 -16.71 11.80
CA TYR A 151 2.18 -17.31 11.30
C TYR A 151 3.37 -16.63 11.99
N ARG A 152 4.31 -17.40 12.56
CA ARG A 152 5.51 -16.88 13.24
C ARG A 152 5.25 -15.65 14.14
N ASN A 153 4.23 -15.77 15.01
CA ASN A 153 3.78 -14.73 15.96
C ASN A 153 3.24 -13.43 15.32
N ILE A 154 2.91 -13.42 14.03
CA ILE A 154 2.22 -12.32 13.36
C ILE A 154 0.88 -12.79 12.81
N ARG A 155 -0.03 -11.85 12.55
CA ARG A 155 -1.24 -12.08 11.75
C ARG A 155 -0.96 -11.59 10.33
N VAL A 156 -0.92 -12.50 9.37
CA VAL A 156 -0.57 -12.21 7.97
C VAL A 156 -1.80 -11.66 7.24
N PRO A 157 -1.75 -10.43 6.69
CA PRO A 157 -2.89 -9.85 5.97
C PRO A 157 -3.30 -10.70 4.77
N SER A 158 -4.60 -10.90 4.59
CA SER A 158 -5.16 -11.65 3.46
C SER A 158 -5.47 -10.80 2.22
N ALA A 159 -5.40 -9.47 2.33
CA ALA A 159 -5.65 -8.57 1.21
C ALA A 159 -4.90 -7.25 1.37
N PHE A 160 -4.76 -6.53 0.26
CA PHE A 160 -4.13 -5.21 0.19
C PHE A 160 -4.94 -4.29 -0.69
N TRP A 161 -4.75 -2.99 -0.50
CA TRP A 161 -5.48 -1.95 -1.20
C TRP A 161 -4.55 -0.81 -1.62
N LYS A 162 -4.96 -0.08 -2.65
CA LYS A 162 -4.38 1.19 -3.08
C LYS A 162 -5.48 2.19 -3.35
N VAL A 163 -5.28 3.45 -2.97
CA VAL A 163 -6.08 4.60 -3.38
C VAL A 163 -5.16 5.58 -4.08
N VAL A 164 -5.48 5.93 -5.31
CA VAL A 164 -4.68 6.82 -6.16
C VAL A 164 -5.44 8.11 -6.32
N ALA A 165 -4.81 9.23 -5.96
CA ALA A 165 -5.34 10.57 -6.13
C ALA A 165 -4.46 11.37 -7.10
N PHE A 166 -5.09 12.03 -8.06
CA PHE A 166 -4.40 12.76 -9.12
C PHE A 166 -5.26 13.91 -9.65
N VAL A 167 -4.65 14.77 -10.45
CA VAL A 167 -5.37 15.82 -11.21
C VAL A 167 -5.42 15.36 -12.65
N GLY A 168 -6.63 15.28 -13.21
CA GLY A 168 -6.85 14.94 -14.62
C GLY A 168 -6.42 16.05 -15.56
N ASP A 169 -6.37 15.75 -16.86
CA ASP A 169 -5.98 16.70 -17.90
C ASP A 169 -6.92 17.91 -17.99
N ASP A 170 -8.16 17.77 -17.50
CA ASP A 170 -9.14 18.85 -17.39
C ASP A 170 -8.92 19.76 -16.16
N GLY A 171 -7.84 19.52 -15.40
CA GLY A 171 -7.49 20.24 -14.18
C GLY A 171 -8.33 19.85 -12.96
N LYS A 172 -9.19 18.83 -13.06
CA LYS A 172 -10.04 18.40 -11.93
C LYS A 172 -9.39 17.30 -11.11
N PRO A 173 -9.58 17.29 -9.78
CA PRO A 173 -9.18 16.16 -8.95
C PRO A 173 -9.97 14.91 -9.32
N SER A 174 -9.27 13.78 -9.35
CA SER A 174 -9.82 12.45 -9.54
C SER A 174 -9.19 11.47 -8.55
N ALA A 175 -9.92 10.42 -8.21
CA ALA A 175 -9.44 9.33 -7.39
C ALA A 175 -9.90 7.97 -7.93
N SER A 176 -9.12 6.93 -7.66
CA SER A 176 -9.51 5.55 -7.96
C SER A 176 -8.99 4.63 -6.86
N ALA A 177 -9.66 3.49 -6.63
CA ALA A 177 -9.25 2.54 -5.62
C ALA A 177 -9.20 1.10 -6.13
N TYR A 178 -8.22 0.37 -5.62
CA TYR A 178 -7.89 -0.98 -6.04
C TYR A 178 -7.72 -1.88 -4.84
N MET A 179 -8.07 -3.15 -5.00
CA MET A 179 -7.88 -4.17 -3.98
C MET A 179 -7.43 -5.48 -4.62
N ILE A 180 -6.55 -6.17 -3.94
CA ILE A 180 -6.09 -7.51 -4.31
C ILE A 180 -6.24 -8.43 -3.09
N ASP A 181 -6.75 -9.64 -3.33
CA ASP A 181 -7.02 -10.65 -2.30
C ASP A 181 -6.11 -11.86 -2.51
N GLN A 182 -5.43 -12.29 -1.44
CA GLN A 182 -4.52 -13.45 -1.37
C GLN A 182 -5.00 -14.53 -0.39
N SER A 183 -6.28 -14.54 -0.02
CA SER A 183 -6.82 -15.46 1.00
C SER A 183 -6.68 -16.94 0.60
N ARG A 184 -6.76 -17.27 -0.70
CA ARG A 184 -6.68 -18.65 -1.20
C ARG A 184 -5.27 -19.20 -1.13
N GLU A 185 -4.29 -18.36 -1.45
CA GLU A 185 -2.87 -18.64 -1.50
C GLU A 185 -2.31 -18.82 -0.08
N LEU A 186 -2.83 -18.06 0.89
CA LEU A 186 -2.48 -18.23 2.30
C LEU A 186 -2.97 -19.56 2.90
N GLY A 187 -4.02 -20.19 2.34
CA GLY A 187 -4.52 -21.49 2.81
C GLY A 187 -3.55 -22.63 2.54
N GLN A 188 -2.72 -22.50 1.51
CA GLN A 188 -1.81 -23.52 1.02
C GLN A 188 -0.39 -22.95 0.96
N LEU A 189 0.23 -22.67 2.12
CA LEU A 189 1.62 -22.16 2.21
C LEU A 189 2.68 -23.02 1.46
N ASP A 190 2.26 -24.11 0.80
CA ASP A 190 3.04 -25.05 -0.01
C ASP A 190 2.61 -25.10 -1.51
N ILE A 191 1.56 -24.39 -1.95
CA ILE A 191 0.99 -24.53 -3.31
C ILE A 191 0.73 -23.16 -3.95
N MET A 192 1.46 -22.88 -5.04
CA MET A 192 1.38 -21.65 -5.83
C MET A 192 0.53 -21.85 -7.11
N PHE A 193 -0.79 -22.03 -6.99
CA PHE A 193 -1.65 -22.19 -8.19
C PHE A 193 -2.96 -21.39 -8.17
N GLY A 194 -3.05 -20.34 -7.35
CA GLY A 194 -4.17 -19.39 -7.38
C GLY A 194 -3.91 -18.19 -8.30
N GLN A 195 -4.85 -17.88 -9.20
CA GLN A 195 -4.89 -16.54 -9.80
C GLN A 195 -5.39 -15.55 -8.75
N LEU A 196 -4.50 -14.70 -8.28
CA LEU A 196 -4.88 -13.56 -7.47
C LEU A 196 -5.86 -12.68 -8.22
N ARG A 197 -6.83 -12.16 -7.48
CA ARG A 197 -7.89 -11.35 -8.06
C ARG A 197 -7.69 -9.90 -7.67
N THR A 198 -7.32 -9.10 -8.66
CA THR A 198 -7.30 -7.65 -8.55
C THR A 198 -8.65 -7.10 -8.95
N TRP A 199 -9.15 -6.15 -8.17
CA TRP A 199 -10.42 -5.49 -8.36
C TRP A 199 -10.23 -3.99 -8.29
N GLN A 200 -10.91 -3.27 -9.16
CA GLN A 200 -11.26 -1.89 -8.89
C GLN A 200 -12.46 -1.88 -7.95
N ARG A 201 -12.39 -1.05 -6.92
CA ARG A 201 -13.44 -0.82 -5.94
C ARG A 201 -13.61 0.68 -5.73
N SER A 202 -14.69 1.08 -5.08
CA SER A 202 -14.84 2.47 -4.66
C SER A 202 -13.88 2.82 -3.52
N VAL A 203 -13.46 4.09 -3.45
CA VAL A 203 -12.77 4.63 -2.27
C VAL A 203 -13.61 4.41 -1.01
N LEU A 204 -14.94 4.59 -1.07
CA LEU A 204 -15.86 4.32 0.04
C LEU A 204 -15.74 2.89 0.58
N GLN A 205 -15.69 1.89 -0.30
CA GLN A 205 -15.51 0.50 0.12
C GLN A 205 -14.18 0.31 0.85
N ILE A 206 -13.10 0.93 0.35
CA ILE A 206 -11.79 0.85 1.03
C ILE A 206 -11.87 1.52 2.41
N GLU A 207 -12.44 2.72 2.51
CA GLU A 207 -12.62 3.42 3.80
C GLU A 207 -13.38 2.56 4.82
N GLN A 208 -14.49 1.94 4.40
CA GLN A 208 -15.28 1.03 5.24
C GLN A 208 -14.48 -0.21 5.67
N LEU A 209 -13.66 -0.75 4.76
CA LEU A 209 -12.90 -1.97 5.00
C LEU A 209 -11.76 -1.76 6.01
N ILE A 210 -11.15 -0.58 6.01
CA ILE A 210 -9.95 -0.29 6.82
C ILE A 210 -10.22 0.65 8.00
N GLY A 211 -11.41 1.27 8.06
CA GLY A 211 -11.79 2.21 9.11
C GLY A 211 -11.03 3.54 9.05
N ILE A 212 -10.58 3.96 7.88
CA ILE A 212 -9.81 5.21 7.66
C ILE A 212 -10.54 6.03 6.60
N HIS A 213 -10.68 7.33 6.85
CA HIS A 213 -11.25 8.27 5.90
C HIS A 213 -10.16 9.05 5.17
N PHE A 214 -10.25 9.12 3.85
CA PHE A 214 -9.34 9.89 2.99
C PHE A 214 -9.88 11.31 2.69
N GLY A 215 -10.77 11.80 3.55
CA GLY A 215 -11.39 13.12 3.39
C GLY A 215 -12.26 13.19 2.14
N ALA A 216 -11.92 14.09 1.22
CA ALA A 216 -12.73 14.35 0.03
C ALA A 216 -12.51 13.35 -1.13
N LEU A 217 -11.54 12.43 -1.05
CA LEU A 217 -11.19 11.56 -2.18
C LEU A 217 -12.36 10.71 -2.68
N ALA A 218 -13.23 10.25 -1.78
CA ALA A 218 -14.43 9.50 -2.18
C ALA A 218 -15.41 10.33 -3.03
N SER A 219 -15.36 11.66 -3.01
CA SER A 219 -16.16 12.51 -3.89
C SER A 219 -15.56 12.67 -5.28
N TYR A 220 -14.28 12.33 -5.45
CA TYR A 220 -13.55 12.39 -6.71
C TYR A 220 -13.37 11.02 -7.37
N ASP A 221 -13.94 9.97 -6.77
CA ASP A 221 -13.92 8.61 -7.30
C ASP A 221 -15.25 8.26 -7.98
N GLY A 222 -15.18 7.84 -9.24
CA GLY A 222 -16.35 7.50 -10.05
C GLY A 222 -17.19 6.39 -9.43
N PHE A 223 -16.56 5.33 -8.90
CA PHE A 223 -17.27 4.22 -8.28
C PHE A 223 -17.97 4.68 -7.00
N SER A 224 -17.30 5.43 -6.12
CA SER A 224 -17.92 5.99 -4.91
C SER A 224 -19.14 6.85 -5.21
N ASN A 225 -19.08 7.66 -6.27
CA ASN A 225 -20.19 8.50 -6.69
C ASN A 225 -21.36 7.66 -7.25
N GLU A 226 -21.08 6.65 -8.06
CA GLU A 226 -22.11 5.74 -8.59
C GLU A 226 -22.79 4.94 -7.47
N GLU A 227 -22.02 4.44 -6.49
CA GLU A 227 -22.57 3.74 -5.33
C GLU A 227 -23.49 4.64 -4.48
N ARG A 228 -23.11 5.91 -4.27
CA ARG A 228 -23.96 6.88 -3.57
C ARG A 228 -25.26 7.17 -4.32
N LEU A 229 -25.20 7.25 -5.65
CA LEU A 229 -26.36 7.55 -6.49
C LEU A 229 -27.32 6.36 -6.59
N THR A 230 -26.78 5.16 -6.73
CA THR A 230 -27.57 3.94 -7.01
C THR A 230 -27.89 3.13 -5.76
N GLY A 231 -27.19 3.35 -4.65
CA GLY A 231 -27.24 2.50 -3.46
C GLY A 231 -26.70 1.09 -3.67
N THR A 232 -26.11 0.80 -4.83
CA THR A 232 -25.62 -0.54 -5.21
C THR A 232 -24.11 -0.57 -5.15
N ARG A 233 -23.54 -1.62 -4.54
CA ARG A 233 -22.10 -1.83 -4.47
C ARG A 233 -21.53 -2.21 -5.84
N ILE A 234 -20.41 -1.60 -6.23
CA ILE A 234 -19.78 -1.82 -7.54
C ILE A 234 -18.34 -2.32 -7.36
N GLU A 235 -17.97 -3.33 -8.14
CA GLU A 235 -16.59 -3.78 -8.28
C GLU A 235 -16.35 -4.26 -9.71
N ALA A 236 -15.14 -4.03 -10.21
CA ALA A 236 -14.74 -4.48 -11.54
C ALA A 236 -13.45 -5.29 -11.44
N ARG A 237 -13.45 -6.50 -12.01
CA ARG A 237 -12.26 -7.34 -12.02
C ARG A 237 -11.23 -6.77 -13.01
N ILE A 238 -10.00 -6.60 -12.54
CA ILE A 238 -8.86 -6.17 -13.37
C ILE A 238 -8.06 -7.40 -13.77
N ARG A 239 -7.93 -7.64 -15.07
CA ARG A 239 -7.05 -8.65 -15.67
C ARG A 239 -5.82 -8.03 -16.31
N GLY A 240 -5.85 -6.72 -16.55
CA GLY A 240 -4.75 -5.89 -17.01
C GLY A 240 -5.14 -4.41 -17.07
N PRO A 241 -4.22 -3.51 -17.45
CA PRO A 241 -4.45 -2.05 -17.42
C PRO A 241 -5.66 -1.58 -18.23
N GLN A 242 -6.03 -2.30 -19.30
CA GLN A 242 -7.20 -1.99 -20.14
C GLN A 242 -8.55 -2.10 -19.43
N ASP A 243 -8.60 -2.80 -18.29
CA ASP A 243 -9.83 -2.97 -17.50
C ASP A 243 -10.03 -1.83 -16.49
N ILE A 244 -9.03 -0.95 -16.30
CA ILE A 244 -9.07 0.19 -15.37
C ILE A 244 -10.04 1.24 -15.90
N ARG A 245 -10.95 1.68 -15.02
CA ARG A 245 -11.91 2.75 -15.31
C ARG A 245 -11.53 3.96 -14.47
N VAL A 246 -11.52 5.15 -15.06
CA VAL A 246 -11.25 6.41 -14.37
C VAL A 246 -12.49 7.26 -14.36
#